data_AF-A0A2V6KH70-F1
#
_entry.id   AF-A0A2V6KH70-F1
#
_cell.length_a   1.000
_cell.length_b   1.000
_cell.length_c   1.000
_cell.angle_alpha   90.00
_cell.angle_beta   90.00
_cell.angle_gamma   90.00
#
_symmetry.space_group_name_H-M   'P 1'
#
loop_
_entity.id
_entity.type
_entity.pdbx_description
1 polymer ?
#
loop_
_entity_poly.entity_id
_entity_poly.type
_entity_poly.pdbx_seq_one_letter_code
_entity_poly.pdbx_strand_id
1 'polypeptide(L)'
;MPKIAKSPPTDRLVADELRDALGACTIGREITVVEETASTNDSVLQRAAFDAPEGLVVFAEGQTAGRGQRGNPWESAAHKGLWFSILLRPRIDIGDSGRLTAWATEAIAQTIAKEFALTVTVKPPNDICVAGKKIAGVLVEMRAQPNAPHVAICGIGINMNHRPEDFSEELCAGAASLAMVLDRQVDRQQFAIALLRNLERTYVETFGL
;
A
#
# COMPACT_ATOMS: atom_id res chain seq x y z
N MET A 1 -37.25 -14.55 -13.34
CA MET A 1 -36.03 -15.21 -12.81
C MET A 1 -35.56 -14.40 -11.63
N PRO A 2 -35.35 -15.00 -10.44
CA PRO A 2 -34.89 -14.25 -9.28
C PRO A 2 -33.46 -13.80 -9.53
N LYS A 3 -33.20 -12.48 -9.40
CA LYS A 3 -31.84 -11.95 -9.32
C LYS A 3 -31.19 -12.57 -8.09
N ILE A 4 -30.16 -13.39 -8.29
CA ILE A 4 -29.31 -13.87 -7.20
C ILE A 4 -28.71 -12.61 -6.57
N ALA A 5 -29.10 -12.32 -5.33
CA ALA A 5 -28.45 -11.30 -4.54
C ALA A 5 -26.98 -11.72 -4.41
N LYS A 6 -26.05 -10.92 -4.95
CA LYS A 6 -24.64 -11.09 -4.64
C LYS A 6 -24.53 -10.99 -3.12
N SER A 7 -24.00 -12.04 -2.47
CA SER A 7 -23.59 -11.96 -1.07
C SER A 7 -22.78 -10.67 -0.89
N PRO A 8 -22.94 -9.94 0.23
CA PRO A 8 -22.12 -8.76 0.48
C PRO A 8 -20.65 -9.16 0.32
N PRO A 9 -19.82 -8.35 -0.37
CA PRO A 9 -18.39 -8.66 -0.47
C PRO A 9 -17.86 -8.78 0.96
N THR A 10 -17.35 -9.96 1.30
CA THR A 10 -16.63 -10.17 2.55
C THR A 10 -15.34 -9.37 2.44
N ASP A 11 -15.21 -8.29 3.21
CA ASP A 11 -14.03 -7.43 3.26
C ASP A 11 -12.80 -8.20 3.78
N ARG A 12 -12.19 -8.98 2.89
CA ARG A 12 -11.07 -9.89 3.17
C ARG A 12 -10.06 -9.82 2.04
N LEU A 13 -8.78 -9.85 2.40
CA LEU A 13 -7.70 -10.00 1.42
C LEU A 13 -7.48 -11.47 1.09
N VAL A 14 -7.59 -11.82 -0.20
CA VAL A 14 -7.36 -13.18 -0.70
C VAL A 14 -6.23 -13.12 -1.73
N ALA A 15 -5.07 -13.66 -1.37
CA ALA A 15 -3.83 -13.55 -2.15
C ALA A 15 -3.97 -14.07 -3.58
N ASP A 16 -4.59 -15.23 -3.78
CA ASP A 16 -4.77 -15.84 -5.09
C ASP A 16 -5.66 -14.99 -6.00
N GLU A 17 -6.78 -14.47 -5.48
CA GLU A 17 -7.66 -13.59 -6.24
C GLU A 17 -7.00 -12.25 -6.60
N LEU A 18 -6.20 -11.67 -5.70
CA LEU A 18 -5.41 -10.47 -5.97
C LEU A 18 -4.44 -10.73 -7.13
N ARG A 19 -3.71 -11.85 -7.07
CA ARG A 19 -2.72 -12.23 -8.10
C ARG A 19 -3.40 -12.51 -9.43
N ASP A 20 -4.48 -13.27 -9.44
CA ASP A 20 -5.24 -13.61 -10.66
C ASP A 20 -5.78 -12.36 -11.35
N ALA A 21 -6.22 -11.35 -10.58
CA ALA A 21 -6.69 -10.08 -11.12
C ALA A 21 -5.57 -9.24 -11.77
N LEU A 22 -4.31 -9.45 -11.41
CA LEU A 22 -3.17 -8.72 -11.99
C LEU A 22 -2.62 -9.39 -13.25
N GLY A 23 -2.79 -10.70 -13.41
CA GLY A 23 -2.32 -11.41 -14.60
C GLY A 23 -0.80 -11.36 -14.73
N ALA A 24 -0.29 -10.77 -15.82
CA ALA A 24 1.14 -10.75 -16.15
C ALA A 24 1.92 -9.53 -15.60
N CYS A 25 1.34 -8.76 -14.68
CA CYS A 25 2.02 -7.64 -14.03
C CYS A 25 3.28 -8.11 -13.28
N THR A 26 4.31 -7.25 -13.25
CA THR A 26 5.49 -7.47 -12.42
C THR A 26 5.16 -7.27 -10.94
N ILE A 27 4.65 -6.11 -10.56
CA ILE A 27 4.12 -5.86 -9.21
C ILE A 27 2.91 -6.78 -8.99
N GLY A 28 3.00 -7.61 -7.95
CA GLY A 28 1.98 -8.59 -7.61
C GLY A 28 2.12 -9.92 -8.35
N ARG A 29 3.26 -10.20 -9.00
CA ARG A 29 3.55 -11.55 -9.55
C ARG A 29 3.52 -12.64 -8.48
N GLU A 30 3.92 -12.27 -7.26
CA GLU A 30 3.79 -13.07 -6.07
C GLU A 30 3.12 -12.21 -5.00
N ILE A 31 2.06 -12.74 -4.40
CA ILE A 31 1.32 -12.06 -3.34
C ILE A 31 1.20 -13.01 -2.16
N THR A 32 1.56 -12.52 -0.97
CA THR A 32 1.23 -13.18 0.29
C THR A 32 0.34 -12.28 1.11
N VAL A 33 -0.67 -12.86 1.75
CA VAL A 33 -1.47 -12.21 2.81
C VAL A 33 -1.20 -12.96 4.11
N VAL A 34 -0.75 -12.27 5.14
CA VAL A 34 -0.60 -12.83 6.50
C VAL A 34 -1.60 -12.18 7.44
N GLU A 35 -2.02 -12.89 8.48
CA GLU A 35 -2.93 -12.32 9.49
C GLU A 35 -2.24 -11.20 10.29
N GLU A 36 -0.99 -11.42 10.72
CA GLU A 36 -0.24 -10.44 11.49
C GLU A 36 1.27 -10.54 11.21
N THR A 37 1.96 -9.41 11.29
CA THR A 37 3.42 -9.32 11.27
C THR A 37 3.89 -8.14 12.12
N ALA A 38 5.17 -8.07 12.48
CA ALA A 38 5.73 -6.87 13.07
C ALA A 38 5.70 -5.70 12.06
N SER A 39 6.18 -5.94 10.85
CA SER A 39 6.18 -4.96 9.76
C SER A 39 6.23 -5.69 8.41
N THR A 40 5.42 -5.23 7.46
CA THR A 40 5.44 -5.73 6.08
C THR A 40 6.75 -5.37 5.37
N ASN A 41 7.38 -4.24 5.71
CA ASN A 41 8.71 -3.89 5.18
C ASN A 41 9.74 -4.96 5.56
N ASP A 42 9.75 -5.38 6.82
CA ASP A 42 10.67 -6.42 7.30
C ASP A 42 10.35 -7.78 6.68
N SER A 43 9.06 -8.07 6.52
CA SER A 43 8.58 -9.32 5.90
C SER A 43 9.04 -9.44 4.45
N VAL A 44 8.99 -8.34 3.68
CA VAL A 44 9.54 -8.28 2.32
C VAL A 44 11.06 -8.38 2.33
N LEU A 45 11.72 -7.63 3.21
CA LEU A 45 13.18 -7.62 3.30
C LEU A 45 13.75 -9.01 3.61
N GLN A 46 13.12 -9.77 4.51
CA GLN A 46 13.53 -11.15 4.83
C GLN A 46 13.44 -12.10 3.63
N ARG A 47 12.58 -11.79 2.65
CA ARG A 47 12.39 -12.55 1.41
C ARG A 47 13.15 -11.97 0.21
N ALA A 48 13.76 -10.80 0.37
CA ALA A 48 14.54 -10.12 -0.65
C ALA A 48 15.96 -10.72 -0.77
N ALA A 49 16.05 -12.00 -1.13
CA ALA A 49 17.32 -12.64 -1.50
C ALA A 49 17.98 -11.88 -2.67
N PHE A 50 19.30 -12.05 -2.84
CA PHE A 50 20.06 -11.32 -3.86
C PHE A 50 19.46 -11.45 -5.26
N ASP A 51 19.01 -12.64 -5.63
CA ASP A 51 18.41 -13.02 -6.91
C ASP A 51 16.87 -13.02 -6.91
N ALA A 52 16.23 -12.70 -5.78
CA ALA A 52 14.77 -12.65 -5.69
C ALA A 52 14.23 -11.66 -6.73
N PRO A 53 13.29 -12.07 -7.59
CA PRO A 53 12.72 -11.17 -8.58
C PRO A 53 11.97 -10.02 -7.90
N GLU A 54 11.95 -8.85 -8.54
CA GLU A 54 11.05 -7.78 -8.10
C GLU A 54 9.58 -8.18 -8.32
N GLY A 55 8.69 -7.51 -7.61
CA GLY A 55 7.24 -7.68 -7.74
C GLY A 55 6.57 -8.50 -6.64
N LEU A 56 7.32 -9.03 -5.67
CA LEU A 56 6.74 -9.60 -4.45
C LEU A 56 5.94 -8.53 -3.70
N VAL A 57 4.69 -8.86 -3.33
CA VAL A 57 3.85 -8.04 -2.46
C VAL A 57 3.47 -8.85 -1.22
N VAL A 58 3.74 -8.28 -0.04
CA VAL A 58 3.31 -8.87 1.24
C VAL A 58 2.30 -7.94 1.87
N PHE A 59 1.06 -8.41 1.96
CA PHE A 59 -0.01 -7.81 2.76
C PHE A 59 -0.02 -8.41 4.16
N ALA A 60 -0.42 -7.61 5.13
CA ALA A 60 -0.80 -8.06 6.46
C ALA A 60 -2.19 -7.52 6.82
N GLU A 61 -3.02 -8.33 7.47
CA GLU A 61 -4.30 -7.86 8.00
C GLU A 61 -4.09 -6.91 9.19
N GLY A 62 -3.04 -7.11 10.00
CA GLY A 62 -2.57 -6.19 11.04
C GLY A 62 -1.05 -6.13 11.18
N GLN A 63 -0.52 -5.06 11.79
CA GLN A 63 0.90 -4.97 12.17
C GLN A 63 1.08 -4.56 13.63
N THR A 64 2.00 -5.21 14.34
CA THR A 64 2.30 -4.91 15.76
C THR A 64 3.39 -3.85 15.95
N ALA A 65 4.21 -3.61 14.92
CA ALA A 65 5.31 -2.65 14.93
C ALA A 65 5.43 -1.90 13.59
N GLY A 66 4.28 -1.47 13.04
CA GLY A 66 4.21 -0.70 11.81
C GLY A 66 5.07 0.57 11.89
N ARG A 67 5.78 0.89 10.79
CA ARG A 67 6.72 2.02 10.74
C ARG A 67 6.31 3.05 9.69
N GLY A 68 6.41 4.32 10.08
CA GLY A 68 6.45 5.47 9.20
C GLY A 68 7.86 6.01 9.01
N GLN A 69 7.97 7.13 8.31
CA GLN A 69 9.25 7.84 8.16
C GLN A 69 9.79 8.36 9.49
N ARG A 70 11.12 8.52 9.56
CA ARG A 70 11.85 9.07 10.71
C ARG A 70 11.61 8.29 12.02
N GLY A 71 11.22 7.02 11.92
CA GLY A 71 10.99 6.14 13.06
C GLY A 71 9.63 6.33 13.74
N ASN A 72 8.74 7.16 13.19
CA ASN A 72 7.39 7.32 13.73
C ASN A 72 6.61 5.99 13.63
N PRO A 73 5.81 5.62 14.63
CA PRO A 73 4.94 4.45 14.54
C PRO A 73 3.84 4.66 13.50
N TRP A 74 3.37 3.56 12.89
CA TRP A 74 2.18 3.52 12.06
C TRP A 74 1.15 2.55 12.66
N GLU A 75 0.05 3.10 13.21
CA GLU A 75 -1.04 2.30 13.76
C GLU A 75 -1.71 1.47 12.64
N SER A 76 -1.65 0.14 12.79
CA SER A 76 -2.07 -0.83 11.77
C SER A 76 -3.14 -1.77 12.30
N ALA A 77 -4.30 -1.22 12.67
CA ALA A 77 -5.38 -2.00 13.26
C ALA A 77 -5.84 -3.14 12.32
N ALA A 78 -6.03 -4.32 12.91
CA ALA A 78 -6.37 -5.54 12.18
C ALA A 78 -7.66 -5.36 11.36
N HIS A 79 -7.61 -5.71 10.07
CA HIS A 79 -8.73 -5.65 9.12
C HIS A 79 -9.30 -4.24 8.83
N LYS A 80 -8.68 -3.17 9.36
CA LYS A 80 -9.17 -1.79 9.17
C LYS A 80 -8.49 -1.05 8.05
N GLY A 81 -7.34 -1.52 7.58
CA GLY A 81 -6.57 -0.86 6.53
C GLY A 81 -5.99 -1.82 5.51
N LEU A 82 -5.20 -1.24 4.61
CA LEU A 82 -4.29 -1.95 3.74
C LEU A 82 -2.86 -1.67 4.21
N TRP A 83 -2.21 -2.71 4.71
CA TRP A 83 -0.83 -2.66 5.17
C TRP A 83 -0.04 -3.61 4.28
N PHE A 84 0.80 -3.07 3.41
CA PHE A 84 1.57 -3.91 2.51
C PHE A 84 2.88 -3.28 2.09
N SER A 85 3.76 -4.13 1.59
CA SER A 85 5.06 -3.73 1.06
C SER A 85 5.34 -4.41 -0.26
N ILE A 86 6.04 -3.71 -1.14
CA ILE A 86 6.44 -4.20 -2.47
C ILE A 86 7.96 -4.29 -2.54
N LEU A 87 8.47 -5.42 -3.03
CA LEU A 87 9.87 -5.57 -3.43
C LEU A 87 10.08 -5.00 -4.83
N LEU A 88 10.92 -3.98 -4.97
CA LEU A 88 11.25 -3.33 -6.24
C LEU A 88 12.76 -3.37 -6.50
N ARG A 89 13.15 -3.34 -7.77
CA ARG A 89 14.57 -3.28 -8.19
C ARG A 89 14.83 -2.18 -9.22
N PRO A 90 14.55 -0.91 -8.86
CA PRO A 90 14.69 0.20 -9.79
C PRO A 90 16.15 0.46 -10.15
N ARG A 91 16.38 0.91 -11.38
CA ARG A 91 17.69 1.37 -11.87
C ARG A 91 17.88 2.85 -11.55
N ILE A 92 17.91 3.18 -10.26
CA ILE A 92 18.17 4.53 -9.74
C ILE A 92 19.23 4.46 -8.65
N ASP A 93 19.89 5.59 -8.38
CA ASP A 93 20.86 5.70 -7.28
C ASP A 93 20.15 5.66 -5.92
N ILE A 94 20.83 5.20 -4.86
CA ILE A 94 20.27 5.19 -3.49
C ILE A 94 19.86 6.59 -3.00
N GLY A 95 20.62 7.61 -3.40
CA GLY A 95 20.31 9.01 -3.08
C GLY A 95 18.96 9.47 -3.64
N ASP A 96 18.45 8.77 -4.65
CA ASP A 96 17.21 9.09 -5.35
C ASP A 96 15.98 8.33 -4.82
N SER A 97 16.06 7.70 -3.65
CA SER A 97 14.92 7.00 -3.01
C SER A 97 13.65 7.87 -2.86
N GLY A 98 13.81 9.20 -2.81
CA GLY A 98 12.70 10.15 -2.84
C GLY A 98 11.84 10.07 -4.10
N ARG A 99 12.40 9.66 -5.24
CA ARG A 99 11.65 9.45 -6.50
C ARG A 99 10.63 8.32 -6.38
N LEU A 100 10.99 7.23 -5.70
CA LEU A 100 10.05 6.13 -5.42
C LEU A 100 8.96 6.57 -4.45
N THR A 101 9.31 7.35 -3.43
CA THR A 101 8.32 7.86 -2.48
C THR A 101 7.30 8.76 -3.20
N ALA A 102 7.77 9.69 -4.03
CA ALA A 102 6.91 10.56 -4.84
C ALA A 102 6.05 9.79 -5.84
N TRP A 103 6.61 8.78 -6.51
CA TRP A 103 5.85 7.91 -7.40
C TRP A 103 4.72 7.18 -6.67
N ALA A 104 5.02 6.53 -5.54
CA ALA A 104 4.03 5.76 -4.80
C ALA A 104 2.93 6.66 -4.20
N THR A 105 3.27 7.83 -3.64
CA THR A 105 2.26 8.76 -3.11
C THR A 105 1.34 9.29 -4.20
N GLU A 106 1.88 9.65 -5.36
CA GLU A 106 1.10 10.10 -6.51
C GLU A 106 0.20 8.99 -7.05
N ALA A 107 0.71 7.76 -7.20
CA ALA A 107 -0.08 6.61 -7.66
C ALA A 107 -1.22 6.28 -6.67
N ILE A 108 -0.98 6.36 -5.37
CA ILE A 108 -2.03 6.19 -4.34
C ILE A 108 -3.07 7.31 -4.46
N ALA A 109 -2.64 8.57 -4.53
CA ALA A 109 -3.53 9.72 -4.62
C ALA A 109 -4.43 9.66 -5.86
N GLN A 110 -3.85 9.34 -7.02
CA GLN A 110 -4.59 9.15 -8.27
C GLN A 110 -5.60 8.00 -8.19
N THR A 111 -5.23 6.88 -7.55
CA THR A 111 -6.14 5.74 -7.38
C THR A 111 -7.33 6.13 -6.50
N ILE A 112 -7.09 6.76 -5.35
CA ILE A 112 -8.16 7.22 -4.46
C ILE A 112 -9.08 8.22 -5.17
N ALA A 113 -8.50 9.21 -5.86
CA ALA A 113 -9.27 10.21 -6.59
C ALA A 113 -10.15 9.58 -7.67
N LYS A 114 -9.61 8.61 -8.42
CA LYS A 114 -10.33 7.92 -9.50
C LYS A 114 -11.44 7.01 -8.99
N GLU A 115 -11.14 6.15 -8.01
CA GLU A 115 -12.09 5.14 -7.52
C GLU A 115 -13.24 5.75 -6.71
N PHE A 116 -13.02 6.91 -6.09
CA PHE A 116 -13.97 7.50 -5.15
C PHE A 116 -14.41 8.94 -5.47
N ALA A 117 -13.92 9.53 -6.57
CA ALA A 117 -14.20 10.91 -6.95
C ALA A 117 -13.88 11.93 -5.83
N LEU A 118 -12.79 11.70 -5.09
CA LEU A 118 -12.33 12.55 -4.00
C LEU A 118 -11.23 13.52 -4.44
N THR A 119 -11.22 14.71 -3.85
CA THR A 119 -10.06 15.60 -3.92
C THR A 119 -9.00 15.12 -2.95
N VAL A 120 -7.90 14.60 -3.50
CA VAL A 120 -6.78 14.05 -2.72
C VAL A 120 -5.57 14.95 -2.88
N THR A 121 -4.86 15.21 -1.79
CA THR A 121 -3.62 15.98 -1.80
C THR A 121 -2.46 15.13 -1.31
N VAL A 122 -1.33 15.19 -2.02
CA VAL A 122 -0.07 14.68 -1.51
C VAL A 122 0.55 15.77 -0.65
N LYS A 123 0.74 15.50 0.65
CA LYS A 123 1.50 16.34 1.57
C LYS A 123 2.94 15.80 1.60
N PRO A 124 3.90 16.48 0.96
CA PRO A 124 5.25 15.95 0.85
C PRO A 124 5.91 15.74 2.22
N PRO A 125 6.83 14.76 2.34
CA PRO A 125 7.32 13.92 1.25
C PRO A 125 6.49 12.65 0.98
N ASN A 126 5.60 12.24 1.89
CA ASN A 126 5.14 10.85 1.92
C ASN A 126 3.69 10.64 2.38
N ASP A 127 2.95 11.71 2.66
CA ASP A 127 1.60 11.63 3.22
C ASP A 127 0.55 11.91 2.13
N ILE A 128 -0.54 11.15 2.16
CA ILE A 128 -1.70 11.35 1.29
C ILE A 128 -2.88 11.76 2.17
N CYS A 129 -3.50 12.89 1.85
CA CYS A 129 -4.54 13.50 2.65
C CYS A 129 -5.84 13.72 1.86
N VAL A 130 -6.96 13.65 2.56
CA VAL A 130 -8.28 14.05 2.06
C VAL A 130 -8.90 15.00 3.08
N ALA A 131 -9.43 16.14 2.61
CA ALA A 131 -9.96 17.20 3.48
C ALA A 131 -8.98 17.63 4.60
N GLY A 132 -7.68 17.66 4.29
CA GLY A 132 -6.62 18.03 5.24
C GLY A 132 -6.23 16.96 6.27
N LYS A 133 -6.93 15.81 6.30
CA LYS A 133 -6.61 14.68 7.19
C LYS A 133 -5.85 13.59 6.45
N LYS A 134 -4.88 12.98 7.13
CA LYS A 134 -4.05 11.91 6.59
C LYS A 134 -4.84 10.61 6.45
N ILE A 135 -4.82 10.03 5.26
CA ILE A 135 -5.46 8.75 4.92
C ILE A 135 -4.42 7.67 4.65
N ALA A 136 -3.27 8.03 4.07
CA ALA A 136 -2.23 7.07 3.73
C ALA A 136 -0.83 7.64 3.90
N GLY A 137 0.15 6.74 3.95
CA GLY A 137 1.56 7.07 4.07
C GLY A 137 2.44 6.04 3.34
N VAL A 138 3.57 6.53 2.86
CA VAL A 138 4.59 5.71 2.17
C VAL A 138 5.90 5.70 2.96
N LEU A 139 6.55 4.54 3.02
CA LEU A 139 7.90 4.37 3.54
C LEU A 139 8.74 3.55 2.56
N VAL A 140 9.71 4.20 1.91
CA VAL A 140 10.68 3.52 1.04
C VAL A 140 11.98 3.29 1.80
N GLU A 141 12.44 2.04 1.82
CA GLU A 141 13.75 1.65 2.35
C GLU A 141 14.59 1.05 1.21
N MET A 142 15.74 1.66 0.89
CA MET A 142 16.64 1.16 -0.16
C MET A 142 17.91 0.55 0.42
N ARG A 143 18.44 -0.48 -0.25
CA ARG A 143 19.71 -1.14 0.09
C ARG A 143 20.57 -1.30 -1.16
N ALA A 144 21.84 -0.92 -1.02
CA ALA A 144 22.86 -1.16 -2.03
C ALA A 144 23.04 -2.67 -2.24
N GLN A 145 23.27 -3.06 -3.49
CA GLN A 145 23.72 -4.40 -3.84
C GLN A 145 24.98 -4.30 -4.71
N PRO A 146 26.06 -5.02 -4.38
CA PRO A 146 27.21 -5.11 -5.27
C PRO A 146 26.80 -5.78 -6.60
N ASN A 147 27.14 -5.14 -7.73
CA ASN A 147 26.96 -5.69 -9.08
C ASN A 147 25.49 -6.05 -9.46
N ALA A 148 24.49 -5.48 -8.79
CA ALA A 148 23.07 -5.68 -9.09
C ALA A 148 22.26 -4.39 -8.83
N PRO A 149 21.07 -4.23 -9.44
CA PRO A 149 20.17 -3.14 -9.08
C PRO A 149 19.88 -3.13 -7.58
N HIS A 150 19.76 -1.93 -7.02
CA HIS A 150 19.44 -1.76 -5.61
C HIS A 150 18.09 -2.38 -5.27
N VAL A 151 17.99 -2.93 -4.07
CA VAL A 151 16.70 -3.38 -3.54
C VAL A 151 16.00 -2.20 -2.92
N ALA A 152 14.75 -1.99 -3.30
CA ALA A 152 13.86 -1.03 -2.65
C ALA A 152 12.65 -1.76 -2.09
N ILE A 153 12.33 -1.51 -0.82
CA ILE A 153 11.08 -1.95 -0.20
C ILE A 153 10.17 -0.73 -0.11
N CYS A 154 9.05 -0.74 -0.83
CA CYS A 154 8.05 0.30 -0.80
C CYS A 154 6.88 -0.11 0.10
N GLY A 155 6.90 0.34 1.35
CA GLY A 155 5.83 0.17 2.32
C GLY A 155 4.72 1.17 2.13
N ILE A 156 3.47 0.69 2.14
CA ILE A 156 2.26 1.47 1.93
C ILE A 156 1.26 1.13 3.05
N GLY A 157 0.84 2.15 3.77
CA GLY A 157 -0.24 2.06 4.77
C GLY A 157 -1.41 2.96 4.37
N ILE A 158 -2.62 2.40 4.36
CA ILE A 158 -3.85 3.12 3.98
C ILE A 158 -4.97 2.83 4.99
N ASN A 159 -5.53 3.88 5.57
CA ASN A 159 -6.68 3.79 6.45
C ASN A 159 -7.95 3.59 5.63
N MET A 160 -8.50 2.37 5.62
CA MET A 160 -9.63 2.00 4.78
C MET A 160 -10.97 2.15 5.51
N ASN A 161 -11.17 1.34 6.55
CA ASN A 161 -12.46 1.11 7.22
C ASN A 161 -12.43 1.46 8.72
N HIS A 162 -11.48 2.30 9.15
CA HIS A 162 -11.43 2.80 10.53
C HIS A 162 -12.62 3.70 10.80
N ARG A 163 -13.10 3.67 12.04
CA ARG A 163 -14.03 4.62 12.64
C ARG A 163 -13.27 5.57 13.59
N PRO A 164 -13.88 6.70 14.02
CA PRO A 164 -13.22 7.61 14.95
C PRO A 164 -12.65 6.93 16.19
N GLU A 165 -13.35 5.96 16.76
CA GLU A 165 -12.95 5.20 17.94
C GLU A 165 -11.79 4.20 17.72
N ASP A 166 -11.43 3.92 16.46
CA ASP A 166 -10.30 3.04 16.13
C ASP A 166 -8.96 3.79 16.13
N PHE A 167 -8.95 5.12 16.20
CA PHE A 167 -7.73 5.93 16.28
C PHE A 167 -7.38 6.27 17.71
N SER A 168 -6.08 6.28 18.04
CA SER A 168 -5.61 6.85 19.29
C SER A 168 -5.94 8.35 19.41
N GLU A 169 -5.97 8.86 20.64
CA GLU A 169 -6.22 10.28 20.92
C GLU A 169 -5.22 11.20 20.19
N GLU A 170 -3.98 10.75 20.01
CA GLU A 170 -2.94 11.49 19.31
C GLU A 170 -3.23 11.63 17.80
N LEU A 171 -3.84 10.61 17.19
CA LEU A 171 -4.09 10.57 15.74
C LEU A 171 -5.48 11.05 15.33
N CYS A 172 -6.48 11.01 16.22
CA CYS A 172 -7.88 11.24 15.86
C CYS A 172 -8.16 12.63 15.25
N ALA A 173 -7.35 13.63 15.59
CA ALA A 173 -7.44 14.97 15.03
C ALA A 173 -6.86 15.07 13.60
N GLY A 174 -5.76 14.37 13.33
CA GLY A 174 -4.98 14.49 12.10
C GLY A 174 -5.19 13.39 11.06
N ALA A 175 -5.81 12.27 11.44
CA ALA A 175 -6.06 11.12 10.59
C ALA A 175 -7.55 10.95 10.27
N ALA A 176 -7.83 10.29 9.15
CA ALA A 176 -9.14 9.78 8.79
C ALA A 176 -8.98 8.45 8.03
N SER A 177 -10.10 7.82 7.70
CA SER A 177 -10.16 6.69 6.77
C SER A 177 -11.00 7.01 5.55
N LEU A 178 -10.84 6.23 4.49
CA LEU A 178 -11.72 6.34 3.32
C LEU A 178 -13.19 6.12 3.70
N ALA A 179 -13.49 5.18 4.60
CA ALA A 179 -14.84 4.92 5.04
C ALA A 179 -15.48 6.11 5.78
N MET A 180 -14.70 6.82 6.61
CA MET A 180 -15.18 8.04 7.27
C MET A 180 -15.47 9.16 6.28
N VAL A 181 -14.66 9.29 5.23
CA VAL A 181 -14.85 10.31 4.19
C VAL A 181 -16.05 9.97 3.29
N LEU A 182 -16.25 8.69 2.99
CA LEU A 182 -17.27 8.21 2.07
C LEU A 182 -18.60 7.86 2.73
N ASP A 183 -18.65 7.87 4.06
CA ASP A 183 -19.79 7.41 4.88
C ASP A 183 -20.28 5.99 4.51
N ARG A 184 -19.33 5.10 4.17
CA ARG A 184 -19.59 3.70 3.83
C ARG A 184 -18.32 2.86 3.93
N GLN A 185 -18.46 1.56 4.14
CA GLN A 185 -17.32 0.65 4.03
C GLN A 185 -16.76 0.61 2.60
N VAL A 186 -15.46 0.42 2.52
CA VAL A 186 -14.69 0.23 1.29
C VAL A 186 -14.28 -1.23 1.20
N ASP A 187 -14.50 -1.83 0.03
CA ASP A 187 -13.99 -3.17 -0.28
C ASP A 187 -12.46 -3.09 -0.47
N ARG A 188 -11.70 -3.62 0.50
CA ARG A 188 -10.24 -3.54 0.51
C ARG A 188 -9.61 -4.36 -0.62
N GLN A 189 -10.19 -5.51 -0.95
CA GLN A 189 -9.73 -6.39 -2.04
C GLN A 189 -9.84 -5.66 -3.39
N GLN A 190 -11.01 -5.09 -3.70
CA GLN A 190 -11.23 -4.37 -4.95
C GLN A 190 -10.32 -3.13 -5.06
N PHE A 191 -10.18 -2.37 -3.97
CA PHE A 191 -9.28 -1.21 -3.97
C PHE A 191 -7.81 -1.63 -4.11
N ALA A 192 -7.38 -2.70 -3.45
CA ALA A 192 -6.02 -3.23 -3.60
C ALA A 192 -5.72 -3.63 -5.05
N ILE A 193 -6.66 -4.27 -5.76
CA ILE A 193 -6.52 -4.59 -7.19
C ILE A 193 -6.35 -3.31 -8.02
N ALA A 194 -7.21 -2.31 -7.81
CA ALA A 194 -7.12 -1.05 -8.54
C ALA A 194 -5.78 -0.34 -8.29
N LEU A 195 -5.34 -0.31 -7.04
CA LEU A 195 -4.08 0.31 -6.61
C LEU A 195 -2.87 -0.42 -7.19
N LEU A 196 -2.79 -1.74 -7.07
CA LEU A 196 -1.67 -2.53 -7.60
C LEU A 196 -1.55 -2.40 -9.12
N ARG A 197 -2.67 -2.36 -9.86
CA ARG A 197 -2.66 -2.08 -11.31
C ARG A 197 -2.12 -0.69 -11.63
N ASN A 198 -2.50 0.32 -10.86
CA ASN A 198 -2.01 1.68 -11.08
C ASN A 198 -0.53 1.80 -10.74
N LEU A 199 -0.10 1.19 -9.63
CA LEU A 199 1.30 1.11 -9.24
C LEU A 199 2.12 0.41 -10.32
N GLU A 200 1.72 -0.76 -10.80
CA GLU A 200 2.38 -1.45 -11.93
C GLU A 200 2.56 -0.53 -13.14
N ARG A 201 1.45 0.03 -13.64
CA ARG A 201 1.46 0.86 -14.85
C ARG A 201 2.42 2.03 -14.70
N THR A 202 2.27 2.80 -13.63
CA THR A 202 3.07 4.01 -13.40
C THR A 202 4.52 3.70 -13.04
N TYR A 203 4.79 2.56 -12.41
CA TYR A 203 6.15 2.09 -12.14
C TYR A 203 6.89 1.79 -13.45
N VAL A 204 6.25 1.04 -14.36
CA VAL A 204 6.82 0.73 -15.68
C VAL A 204 7.02 2.02 -16.49
N GLU A 205 6.06 2.95 -16.47
CA GLU A 205 6.20 4.25 -17.17
C GLU A 205 7.35 5.11 -16.62
N THR A 206 7.63 5.04 -15.31
CA THR A 206 8.58 5.93 -14.63
C THR A 206 9.99 5.33 -14.51
N PHE A 207 10.08 4.01 -14.33
CA PHE A 207 11.32 3.29 -14.00
C PHE A 207 11.58 2.07 -14.91
N GLY A 208 10.64 1.73 -15.80
CA GLY A 208 10.87 0.74 -16.85
C GLY A 208 11.95 1.18 -17.82
N LEU A 209 12.52 0.22 -18.53
CA LEU A 209 13.54 0.42 -19.57
C LEU A 209 12.90 0.45 -20.95
#